data_AF-A0A945GWC0-F1
#
_entry.id   AF-A0A945GWC0-F1
#
_cell.length_a   1.000
_cell.length_b   1.000
_cell.length_c   1.000
_cell.angle_alpha   90.00
_cell.angle_beta   90.00
_cell.angle_gamma   90.00
#
_symmetry.space_group_name_H-M   'P 1'
#
loop_
_entity.id
_entity.type
_entity.pdbx_description
1 polymer ?
#
loop_
_entity_poly.entity_id
_entity_poly.type
_entity_poly.pdbx_seq_one_letter_code
_entity_poly.pdbx_strand_id
1 'polypeptide(L)'
;MDRFASYLPGWEMPKNSSDFLTSNYGFITDYLAEAFHYQLKHTNRYEEVSKRIRLGKAVEGRDEKGIKKTVSALLKILHPGNKPTDEEFDEYVSYAVESRRRIKEQMNKRKSDDEFSKINLSFFDKDGSEVVVFCPESKTALATQEPTRRDIHENGETSEIPDAVITVPAEAAPVAVTEVKDVEITTKAEPLPSEQHFTIYYGDTGHSYESLIAPYLNGAKAVEIEDPYIRATHQVHNFVRFCEAVIKTPTVRKIVLITSYDNDTDVQALSERLSELKQSLLDVDIELDIQINEHMHDREIRIDNGWTVKIGRGLDFYQKPDSWFGIGSNDLLLRKCLETKVDIFQR
;
A
#
# COMPACT_ATOMS: atom_id res chain seq x y z
N MET A 1 1.73 -12.45 4.74
CA MET A 1 1.18 -13.20 3.60
C MET A 1 0.15 -12.38 2.84
N ASP A 2 -0.65 -11.54 3.51
CA ASP A 2 -1.61 -10.63 2.87
C ASP A 2 -1.01 -9.71 1.75
N ARG A 3 0.30 -9.43 1.76
CA ARG A 3 0.97 -8.70 0.68
C ARG A 3 1.27 -9.52 -0.58
N PHE A 4 1.09 -10.84 -0.57
CA PHE A 4 1.23 -11.66 -1.78
C PHE A 4 0.02 -11.42 -2.70
N ALA A 5 0.28 -11.26 -3.99
CA ALA A 5 -0.80 -11.11 -4.98
C ALA A 5 -1.45 -12.46 -5.31
N SER A 6 -0.62 -13.48 -5.51
CA SER A 6 -0.99 -14.87 -5.79
C SER A 6 0.16 -15.78 -5.33
N TYR A 7 -0.15 -17.06 -5.09
CA TYR A 7 0.86 -18.11 -5.05
C TYR A 7 0.32 -19.33 -5.79
N LEU A 8 1.21 -20.00 -6.53
CA LEU A 8 0.90 -21.24 -7.23
C LEU A 8 1.07 -22.40 -6.25
N PRO A 9 0.04 -23.21 -5.98
CA PRO A 9 0.20 -24.37 -5.13
C PRO A 9 0.98 -25.47 -5.84
N GLY A 10 1.90 -26.11 -5.12
CA GLY A 10 2.80 -27.11 -5.70
C GLY A 10 2.10 -28.35 -6.26
N TRP A 11 0.85 -28.63 -5.88
CA TRP A 11 0.07 -29.77 -6.40
C TRP A 11 -0.52 -29.51 -7.79
N GLU A 12 -0.59 -28.26 -8.23
CA GLU A 12 -0.97 -27.92 -9.61
C GLU A 12 0.21 -28.02 -10.57
N MET A 13 1.44 -28.00 -10.05
CA MET A 13 2.62 -28.21 -10.89
C MET A 13 2.77 -29.70 -11.22
N PRO A 14 2.85 -30.05 -12.52
CA PRO A 14 3.15 -31.41 -12.91
C PRO A 14 4.53 -31.82 -12.38
N LYS A 15 4.68 -33.09 -12.02
CA LYS A 15 5.99 -33.63 -11.64
C LYS A 15 6.91 -33.58 -12.85
N ASN A 16 8.17 -33.15 -12.65
CA ASN A 16 9.14 -33.12 -13.74
C ASN A 16 9.30 -34.53 -14.35
N SER A 17 9.17 -34.61 -15.67
CA SER A 17 9.24 -35.84 -16.47
C SER A 17 10.07 -35.57 -17.71
N SER A 18 10.71 -36.61 -18.25
CA SER A 18 11.36 -36.56 -19.55
C SER A 18 10.43 -36.10 -20.68
N ASP A 19 9.11 -36.28 -20.51
CA ASP A 19 8.09 -35.87 -21.48
C ASP A 19 8.02 -34.35 -21.67
N PHE A 20 8.52 -33.57 -20.71
CA PHE A 20 8.60 -32.11 -20.79
C PHE A 20 9.92 -31.61 -21.41
N LEU A 21 10.84 -32.52 -21.76
CA LEU A 21 12.09 -32.15 -22.42
C LEU A 21 11.87 -31.96 -23.92
N THR A 22 12.21 -30.78 -24.42
CA THR A 22 12.24 -30.53 -25.86
C THR A 22 13.37 -31.35 -26.53
N SER A 23 13.06 -31.98 -27.66
CA SER A 23 14.06 -32.61 -28.52
C SER A 23 14.72 -31.61 -29.49
N ASN A 24 14.27 -30.35 -29.47
CA ASN A 24 14.73 -29.28 -30.34
C ASN A 24 15.62 -28.28 -29.58
N TYR A 25 16.29 -27.40 -30.32
CA TYR A 25 17.01 -26.27 -29.75
C TYR A 25 16.07 -25.39 -28.90
N GLY A 26 16.54 -25.03 -27.71
CA GLY A 26 15.85 -24.11 -26.80
C GLY A 26 16.81 -23.01 -26.35
N PHE A 27 16.24 -21.93 -25.84
CA PHE A 27 17.02 -20.92 -25.14
C PHE A 27 17.50 -21.43 -23.79
N ILE A 28 18.69 -21.01 -23.38
CA ILE A 28 19.14 -21.19 -22.00
C ILE A 28 18.21 -20.40 -21.06
N THR A 29 17.91 -20.98 -19.90
CA THR A 29 16.82 -20.53 -19.02
C THR A 29 17.03 -19.11 -18.50
N ASP A 30 18.28 -18.73 -18.25
CA ASP A 30 18.73 -17.41 -17.86
C ASP A 30 18.50 -16.37 -18.96
N TYR A 31 18.85 -16.68 -20.21
CA TYR A 31 18.57 -15.80 -21.34
C TYR A 31 17.06 -15.62 -21.54
N LEU A 32 16.29 -16.72 -21.48
CA LEU A 32 14.84 -16.66 -21.62
C LEU A 32 14.20 -15.81 -20.50
N ALA A 33 14.67 -15.96 -19.26
CA ALA A 33 14.21 -15.18 -18.13
C ALA A 33 14.51 -13.68 -18.30
N GLU A 34 15.72 -13.32 -18.76
CA GLU A 34 16.10 -11.93 -18.99
C GLU A 34 15.32 -11.32 -20.17
N ALA A 35 15.11 -12.08 -21.24
CA ALA A 35 14.31 -11.65 -22.38
C ALA A 35 12.87 -11.34 -21.97
N PHE A 36 12.24 -12.22 -21.18
CA PHE A 36 10.91 -11.95 -20.62
C PHE A 36 10.92 -10.79 -19.64
N HIS A 37 11.92 -10.69 -18.77
CA HIS A 37 12.03 -9.55 -17.86
C HIS A 37 12.04 -8.22 -18.63
N TYR A 38 12.89 -8.11 -19.65
CA TYR A 38 13.02 -6.93 -20.48
C TYR A 38 11.72 -6.61 -21.25
N GLN A 39 11.15 -7.58 -21.97
CA GLN A 39 9.94 -7.38 -22.78
C GLN A 39 8.72 -7.04 -21.91
N LEU A 40 8.57 -7.70 -20.77
CA LEU A 40 7.40 -7.53 -19.90
C LEU A 40 7.48 -6.28 -19.01
N LYS A 41 8.68 -5.72 -18.79
CA LYS A 41 8.90 -4.47 -18.03
C LYS A 41 8.28 -3.27 -18.73
N HIS A 42 8.40 -3.19 -20.06
CA HIS A 42 7.92 -2.06 -20.85
C HIS A 42 6.44 -2.12 -21.22
N THR A 43 5.77 -3.24 -20.93
CA THR A 43 4.35 -3.41 -21.24
C THR A 43 3.52 -3.19 -19.97
N ASN A 44 2.65 -2.17 -19.92
CA ASN A 44 1.71 -1.99 -18.81
C ASN A 44 0.29 -2.40 -19.24
N ARG A 45 -0.27 -3.42 -18.58
CA ARG A 45 -1.64 -3.94 -18.82
C ARG A 45 -2.62 -3.58 -17.70
N TYR A 46 -2.18 -2.84 -16.68
CA TYR A 46 -2.98 -2.59 -15.49
C TYR A 46 -4.24 -1.76 -15.77
N GLU A 47 -4.13 -0.77 -16.67
CA GLU A 47 -5.26 0.06 -17.09
C GLU A 47 -6.31 -0.74 -17.86
N GLU A 48 -5.86 -1.62 -18.78
CA GLU A 48 -6.73 -2.53 -19.55
C GLU A 48 -7.53 -3.43 -18.61
N VAL A 49 -6.84 -4.08 -17.65
CA VAL A 49 -7.48 -4.92 -16.64
C VAL A 49 -8.45 -4.12 -15.78
N SER A 50 -8.05 -2.92 -15.34
CA SER A 50 -8.87 -2.09 -14.44
C SER A 50 -10.16 -1.61 -15.08
N LYS A 51 -10.17 -1.37 -16.40
CA LYS A 51 -11.39 -0.97 -17.14
C LYS A 51 -12.37 -2.13 -17.33
N ARG A 52 -11.85 -3.35 -17.44
CA ARG A 52 -12.66 -4.53 -17.79
C ARG A 52 -13.16 -5.30 -16.56
N ILE A 53 -12.34 -5.38 -15.51
CA ILE A 53 -12.65 -6.18 -14.32
C ILE A 53 -13.75 -5.54 -13.49
N ARG A 54 -14.69 -6.36 -13.02
CA ARG A 54 -15.75 -5.98 -12.09
C ARG A 54 -15.73 -6.96 -10.93
N LEU A 55 -15.43 -6.49 -9.73
CA LEU A 55 -15.24 -7.30 -8.54
C LEU A 55 -16.44 -7.15 -7.60
N GLY A 56 -16.77 -8.20 -6.86
CA GLY A 56 -17.88 -8.20 -5.92
C GLY A 56 -17.57 -7.48 -4.61
N LYS A 57 -18.60 -7.33 -3.77
CA LYS A 57 -18.55 -6.48 -2.56
C LYS A 57 -17.61 -6.97 -1.46
N ALA A 58 -17.30 -8.27 -1.43
CA ALA A 58 -16.41 -8.87 -0.43
C ALA A 58 -14.92 -8.63 -0.71
N VAL A 59 -14.59 -8.11 -1.91
CA VAL A 59 -13.23 -7.83 -2.33
C VAL A 59 -12.79 -6.48 -1.75
N GLU A 60 -11.71 -6.50 -0.95
CA GLU A 60 -11.17 -5.30 -0.31
C GLU A 60 -9.97 -4.74 -1.11
N GLY A 61 -9.53 -3.52 -0.81
CA GLY A 61 -8.54 -2.82 -1.67
C GLY A 61 -7.23 -3.58 -1.91
N ARG A 62 -6.78 -4.41 -0.95
CA ARG A 62 -5.61 -5.28 -1.14
C ARG A 62 -5.91 -6.49 -2.02
N ASP A 63 -7.11 -7.04 -1.90
CA ASP A 63 -7.58 -8.13 -2.75
C ASP A 63 -7.68 -7.67 -4.20
N GLU A 64 -8.32 -6.52 -4.43
CA GLU A 64 -8.44 -5.90 -5.74
C GLU A 64 -7.06 -5.68 -6.39
N LYS A 65 -6.11 -5.10 -5.65
CA LYS A 65 -4.75 -4.87 -6.16
C LYS A 65 -4.04 -6.18 -6.49
N GLY A 66 -4.19 -7.22 -5.65
CA GLY A 66 -3.63 -8.54 -5.88
C GLY A 66 -4.19 -9.23 -7.14
N ILE A 67 -5.51 -9.20 -7.29
CA ILE A 67 -6.23 -9.76 -8.44
C ILE A 67 -5.80 -9.03 -9.72
N LYS A 68 -5.88 -7.69 -9.76
CA LYS A 68 -5.52 -6.89 -10.94
C LYS A 68 -4.07 -7.12 -11.38
N LYS A 69 -3.13 -7.21 -10.43
CA LYS A 69 -1.71 -7.52 -10.74
C LYS A 69 -1.54 -8.93 -11.31
N THR A 70 -2.27 -9.91 -10.78
CA THR A 70 -2.20 -11.31 -11.23
C THR A 70 -2.75 -11.44 -12.65
N VAL A 71 -3.92 -10.88 -12.93
CA VAL A 71 -4.48 -10.84 -14.30
C VAL A 71 -3.55 -10.10 -15.26
N SER A 72 -2.99 -8.95 -14.85
CA SER A 72 -2.02 -8.22 -15.67
C SER A 72 -0.78 -9.05 -16.01
N ALA A 73 -0.30 -9.88 -15.08
CA ALA A 73 0.82 -10.78 -15.31
C ALA A 73 0.46 -11.91 -16.28
N LEU A 74 -0.73 -12.49 -16.15
CA LEU A 74 -1.23 -13.52 -17.07
C LEU A 74 -1.38 -12.98 -18.50
N LEU A 75 -1.95 -11.79 -18.67
CA LEU A 75 -2.08 -11.16 -20.00
C LEU A 75 -0.73 -10.91 -20.65
N LYS A 76 0.27 -10.48 -19.88
CA LYS A 76 1.63 -10.27 -20.38
C LYS A 76 2.26 -11.55 -20.94
N ILE A 77 2.03 -12.68 -20.27
CA ILE A 77 2.67 -13.97 -20.62
C ILE A 77 1.89 -14.68 -21.73
N LEU A 78 0.56 -14.75 -21.61
CA LEU A 78 -0.30 -15.53 -22.49
C LEU A 78 -0.70 -14.75 -23.75
N HIS A 79 -0.77 -13.42 -23.66
CA HIS A 79 -1.23 -12.53 -24.72
C HIS A 79 -0.20 -11.42 -25.03
N PRO A 80 1.03 -11.78 -25.45
CA PRO A 80 2.09 -10.80 -25.67
C PRO A 80 1.78 -9.83 -26.84
N GLY A 81 1.09 -10.30 -27.88
CA GLY A 81 0.77 -9.50 -29.08
C GLY A 81 -0.72 -9.26 -29.32
N ASN A 82 -1.58 -10.19 -28.91
CA ASN A 82 -3.03 -10.13 -29.16
C ASN A 82 -3.79 -9.71 -27.89
N LYS A 83 -5.07 -9.39 -28.02
CA LYS A 83 -5.97 -9.22 -26.87
C LYS A 83 -6.63 -10.56 -26.56
N PRO A 84 -6.86 -10.87 -25.27
CA PRO A 84 -7.64 -12.04 -24.89
C PRO A 84 -9.08 -11.90 -25.38
N THR A 85 -9.72 -13.02 -25.66
CA THR A 85 -11.17 -13.11 -25.81
C THR A 85 -11.89 -12.79 -24.49
N ASP A 86 -13.21 -12.68 -24.53
CA ASP A 86 -13.95 -12.35 -23.33
C ASP A 86 -13.90 -13.50 -22.32
N GLU A 87 -14.05 -14.73 -22.82
CA GLU A 87 -14.00 -15.98 -22.08
C GLU A 87 -12.63 -16.24 -21.43
N GLU A 88 -11.53 -16.04 -22.18
CA GLU A 88 -10.17 -16.22 -21.65
C GLU A 88 -9.87 -15.26 -20.50
N PHE A 89 -10.32 -14.01 -20.62
CA PHE A 89 -10.10 -13.03 -19.55
C PHE A 89 -10.89 -13.38 -18.30
N ASP A 90 -12.14 -13.86 -18.44
CA ASP A 90 -12.94 -14.31 -17.31
C ASP A 90 -12.29 -15.53 -16.62
N GLU A 91 -11.67 -16.43 -17.39
CA GLU A 91 -10.85 -17.53 -16.85
C GLU A 91 -9.66 -17.00 -16.03
N TYR A 92 -8.94 -15.99 -16.54
CA TYR A 92 -7.80 -15.40 -15.83
C TYR A 92 -8.23 -14.66 -14.56
N VAL A 93 -9.37 -13.97 -14.60
CA VAL A 93 -9.96 -13.32 -13.43
C VAL A 93 -10.36 -14.38 -12.40
N SER A 94 -11.04 -15.45 -12.82
CA SER A 94 -11.42 -16.56 -11.94
C SER A 94 -10.20 -17.13 -11.22
N TYR A 95 -9.12 -17.45 -11.97
CA TYR A 95 -7.88 -17.97 -11.40
C TYR A 95 -7.19 -16.97 -10.44
N ALA A 96 -7.20 -15.68 -10.78
CA ALA A 96 -6.63 -14.63 -9.93
C ALA A 96 -7.44 -14.43 -8.63
N VAL A 97 -8.77 -14.50 -8.70
CA VAL A 97 -9.66 -14.45 -7.53
C VAL A 97 -9.46 -15.69 -6.66
N GLU A 98 -9.35 -16.88 -7.25
CA GLU A 98 -9.06 -18.12 -6.52
C GLU A 98 -7.73 -18.01 -5.75
N SER A 99 -6.67 -17.60 -6.46
CA SER A 99 -5.34 -17.36 -5.87
C SER A 99 -5.40 -16.41 -4.68
N ARG A 100 -6.21 -15.34 -4.81
CA ARG A 100 -6.33 -14.32 -3.76
C ARG A 100 -7.16 -14.81 -2.59
N ARG A 101 -8.27 -15.50 -2.85
CA ARG A 101 -9.11 -16.14 -1.83
C ARG A 101 -8.29 -17.12 -1.01
N ARG A 102 -7.44 -17.90 -1.66
CA ARG A 102 -6.54 -18.86 -0.99
C ARG A 102 -5.64 -18.18 0.05
N ILE A 103 -5.05 -17.02 -0.29
CA ILE A 103 -4.27 -16.22 0.67
C ILE A 103 -5.15 -15.73 1.83
N LYS A 104 -6.36 -15.24 1.53
CA LYS A 104 -7.31 -14.73 2.52
C LYS A 104 -7.75 -15.82 3.50
N GLU A 105 -8.06 -17.02 3.02
CA GLU A 105 -8.37 -18.19 3.84
C GLU A 105 -7.21 -18.58 4.76
N GLN A 106 -5.97 -18.55 4.26
CA GLN A 106 -4.78 -18.83 5.10
C GLN A 106 -4.54 -17.72 6.14
N MET A 107 -4.83 -16.46 5.82
CA MET A 107 -4.75 -15.37 6.79
C MET A 107 -5.82 -15.49 7.88
N ASN A 108 -7.05 -15.81 7.50
CA ASN A 108 -8.14 -16.05 8.46
C ASN A 108 -7.81 -17.17 9.45
N LYS A 109 -7.18 -18.25 8.98
CA LYS A 109 -6.72 -19.36 9.83
C LYS A 109 -5.60 -18.98 10.81
N ARG A 110 -4.71 -18.06 10.43
CA ARG A 110 -3.50 -17.73 11.21
C ARG A 110 -3.68 -16.58 12.19
N LYS A 111 -4.50 -15.60 11.84
CA LYS A 111 -4.79 -14.47 12.74
C LYS A 111 -5.94 -14.81 13.66
N SER A 112 -5.89 -14.33 14.89
CA SER A 112 -6.94 -14.54 15.90
C SER A 112 -8.14 -13.61 15.76
N ASP A 113 -8.04 -12.55 14.95
CA ASP A 113 -9.11 -11.60 14.65
C ASP A 113 -9.93 -12.03 13.41
N ASP A 114 -11.08 -11.38 13.21
CA ASP A 114 -11.99 -11.62 12.07
C ASP A 114 -11.70 -10.69 10.87
N GLU A 115 -10.51 -10.08 10.83
CA GLU A 115 -10.09 -9.15 9.75
C GLU A 115 -10.21 -9.80 8.36
N PHE A 116 -9.97 -11.12 8.26
CA PHE A 116 -9.97 -11.86 7.00
C PHE A 116 -11.21 -12.74 6.80
N SER A 117 -12.28 -12.48 7.54
CA SER A 117 -13.51 -13.29 7.51
C SER A 117 -14.29 -13.19 6.19
N LYS A 118 -14.13 -12.10 5.43
CA LYS A 118 -14.79 -11.92 4.12
C LYS A 118 -14.09 -12.71 3.00
N ILE A 119 -14.23 -14.03 3.02
CA ILE A 119 -13.56 -14.95 2.07
C ILE A 119 -14.31 -15.18 0.76
N ASN A 120 -15.59 -14.79 0.68
CA ASN A 120 -16.45 -15.03 -0.48
C ASN A 120 -16.15 -14.03 -1.61
N LEU A 121 -14.93 -14.09 -2.13
CA LEU A 121 -14.49 -13.23 -3.24
C LEU A 121 -15.19 -13.63 -4.53
N SER A 122 -15.71 -12.64 -5.25
CA SER A 122 -16.47 -12.80 -6.48
C SER A 122 -16.08 -11.77 -7.53
N PHE A 123 -16.45 -12.05 -8.78
CA PHE A 123 -16.35 -11.13 -9.90
C PHE A 123 -17.60 -11.24 -10.78
N PHE A 124 -17.83 -10.25 -11.65
CA PHE A 124 -18.90 -10.30 -12.66
C PHE A 124 -18.31 -10.74 -14.00
N ASP A 125 -18.89 -11.77 -14.58
CA ASP A 125 -18.50 -12.29 -15.90
C ASP A 125 -18.94 -11.37 -17.06
N LYS A 126 -18.58 -11.76 -18.29
CA LYS A 126 -18.99 -11.06 -19.51
C LYS A 126 -20.52 -10.89 -19.67
N ASP A 127 -21.30 -11.80 -19.10
CA ASP A 127 -22.77 -11.79 -19.16
C ASP A 127 -23.39 -10.97 -18.01
N GLY A 128 -22.56 -10.47 -17.09
CA GLY A 128 -22.94 -9.67 -15.93
C GLY A 128 -23.40 -10.51 -14.72
N SER A 129 -23.19 -11.82 -14.74
CA SER A 129 -23.51 -12.71 -13.63
C SER A 129 -22.40 -12.68 -12.58
N GLU A 130 -22.78 -12.61 -11.30
CA GLU A 130 -21.81 -12.67 -10.21
C GLU A 130 -21.37 -14.12 -9.97
N VAL A 131 -20.06 -14.36 -10.10
CA VAL A 131 -19.43 -15.67 -9.90
C VAL A 131 -18.59 -15.61 -8.62
N VAL A 132 -19.01 -16.35 -7.60
CA VAL A 132 -18.22 -16.56 -6.38
C VAL A 132 -17.21 -17.67 -6.63
N VAL A 133 -15.93 -17.38 -6.46
CA VAL A 133 -14.85 -18.33 -6.74
C VAL A 133 -14.42 -19.04 -5.47
N PHE A 134 -14.27 -20.36 -5.53
CA PHE A 134 -13.88 -21.21 -4.40
C PHE A 134 -12.55 -21.89 -4.65
N CYS A 135 -11.71 -22.02 -3.63
CA CYS A 135 -10.51 -22.86 -3.74
C CYS A 135 -10.94 -24.34 -3.74
N PRO A 136 -10.51 -25.16 -4.71
CA PRO A 136 -10.88 -26.57 -4.79
C PRO A 136 -10.63 -27.35 -3.50
N GLU A 137 -9.54 -27.05 -2.80
CA GLU A 137 -9.14 -27.72 -1.56
C GLU A 137 -9.95 -27.33 -0.31
N SER A 138 -10.61 -26.16 -0.32
CA SER A 138 -11.36 -25.64 0.84
C SER A 138 -12.87 -25.71 0.65
N LYS A 139 -13.34 -25.97 -0.57
CA LYS A 139 -14.77 -25.99 -0.93
C LYS A 139 -15.62 -26.91 -0.05
N THR A 140 -15.07 -28.04 0.40
CA THR A 140 -15.78 -29.02 1.25
C THR A 140 -15.49 -28.86 2.74
N ALA A 141 -14.59 -27.95 3.13
CA ALA A 141 -14.18 -27.76 4.51
C ALA A 141 -15.09 -26.75 5.23
N LEU A 142 -16.08 -27.24 5.99
CA LEU A 142 -17.04 -26.40 6.73
C LEU A 142 -16.37 -25.31 7.59
N ALA A 143 -15.31 -25.67 8.32
CA ALA A 143 -14.57 -24.72 9.15
C ALA A 143 -13.86 -23.60 8.36
N THR A 144 -13.64 -23.78 7.06
CA THR A 144 -13.11 -22.70 6.20
C THR A 144 -14.25 -21.89 5.58
N GLN A 145 -15.39 -22.50 5.27
CA GLN A 145 -16.57 -21.81 4.72
C GLN A 145 -17.36 -21.01 5.77
N GLU A 146 -17.17 -21.31 7.06
CA GLU A 146 -17.64 -20.51 8.20
C GLU A 146 -16.44 -19.79 8.86
N PRO A 147 -16.00 -18.64 8.32
CA PRO A 147 -14.74 -18.02 8.73
C PRO A 147 -14.83 -17.22 10.03
N THR A 148 -16.03 -16.86 10.48
CA THR A 148 -16.26 -16.09 11.71
C THR A 148 -16.14 -17.00 12.93
N ARG A 149 -15.34 -16.59 13.91
CA ARG A 149 -15.19 -17.37 15.14
C ARG A 149 -16.42 -17.20 16.03
N ARG A 150 -17.02 -18.31 16.48
CA ARG A 150 -18.02 -18.30 17.54
C ARG A 150 -17.30 -18.28 18.89
N ASP A 151 -17.68 -17.37 19.79
CA ASP A 151 -17.14 -17.33 21.13
C ASP A 151 -17.47 -18.62 21.87
N ILE A 152 -16.44 -19.32 22.36
CA ILE A 152 -16.56 -20.60 23.08
C ILE A 152 -17.29 -20.42 24.44
N HIS A 153 -17.53 -19.18 24.87
CA HIS A 153 -18.21 -18.84 26.11
C HIS A 153 -19.74 -18.64 26.00
N GLU A 154 -20.33 -18.71 24.81
CA GLU A 154 -21.79 -18.74 24.68
C GLU A 154 -22.27 -20.20 24.62
N ASN A 155 -22.73 -20.69 25.77
CA ASN A 155 -23.50 -21.92 25.85
C ASN A 155 -24.76 -21.79 24.98
N GLY A 156 -25.03 -22.84 24.21
CA GLY A 156 -25.91 -22.80 23.06
C GLY A 156 -27.35 -22.37 23.33
N GLU A 157 -27.86 -21.59 22.40
CA GLU A 157 -29.24 -21.71 21.93
C GLU A 157 -29.21 -21.73 20.40
N THR A 158 -29.64 -22.85 19.84
CA THR A 158 -30.03 -22.97 18.43
C THR A 158 -31.12 -21.96 18.14
N SER A 159 -30.86 -21.02 17.23
CA SER A 159 -31.92 -20.33 16.50
C SER A 159 -31.73 -20.63 15.02
N GLU A 160 -32.70 -21.38 14.52
CA GLU A 160 -32.87 -21.85 13.16
C GLU A 160 -32.88 -20.68 12.17
N ILE A 161 -32.26 -20.89 11.03
CA ILE A 161 -32.48 -20.06 9.84
C ILE A 161 -33.61 -20.73 9.06
N PRO A 162 -34.77 -20.09 8.81
CA PRO A 162 -35.64 -20.50 7.73
C PRO A 162 -35.26 -19.74 6.46
N ASP A 163 -35.00 -20.50 5.41
CA ASP A 163 -35.05 -20.05 4.01
C ASP A 163 -36.37 -19.33 3.71
N ALA A 164 -36.28 -18.14 3.09
CA ALA A 164 -37.36 -17.64 2.24
C ALA A 164 -36.87 -16.60 1.23
N VAL A 165 -36.94 -17.00 -0.03
CA VAL A 165 -37.05 -16.21 -1.26
C VAL A 165 -37.88 -14.94 -1.06
N ILE A 166 -37.38 -13.77 -1.52
CA ILE A 166 -38.24 -12.60 -1.76
C ILE A 166 -37.90 -11.95 -3.12
N THR A 167 -38.92 -12.02 -3.96
CA THR A 167 -39.22 -11.30 -5.21
C THR A 167 -39.28 -9.78 -5.04
N VAL A 168 -38.87 -9.04 -6.08
CA VAL A 168 -39.17 -7.60 -6.25
C VAL A 168 -40.65 -7.45 -6.64
N PRO A 169 -41.44 -6.50 -6.08
CA PRO A 169 -41.66 -5.23 -6.80
C PRO A 169 -41.81 -3.97 -5.91
N ALA A 170 -41.83 -2.83 -6.61
CA ALA A 170 -41.75 -1.44 -6.18
C ALA A 170 -43.02 -0.83 -5.54
N GLU A 171 -42.81 0.36 -4.97
CA GLU A 171 -43.68 1.56 -4.92
C GLU A 171 -44.16 2.06 -3.52
N ALA A 172 -43.64 3.24 -3.15
CA ALA A 172 -44.19 4.42 -2.42
C ALA A 172 -45.24 4.22 -1.29
N ALA A 173 -45.26 4.90 -0.12
CA ALA A 173 -44.62 6.09 0.45
C ALA A 173 -44.93 6.11 1.99
N PRO A 174 -44.86 7.26 2.70
CA PRO A 174 -43.73 7.80 3.45
C PRO A 174 -43.88 7.64 4.97
N VAL A 175 -42.77 7.62 5.73
CA VAL A 175 -42.83 7.79 7.20
C VAL A 175 -41.90 8.90 7.65
N ALA A 176 -42.55 9.94 8.15
CA ALA A 176 -42.18 10.95 9.14
C ALA A 176 -40.68 11.18 9.44
N VAL A 177 -40.27 12.42 9.18
CA VAL A 177 -39.09 13.07 9.74
C VAL A 177 -39.32 13.29 11.24
N THR A 178 -38.52 12.68 12.09
CA THR A 178 -38.32 13.11 13.48
C THR A 178 -37.00 13.85 13.57
N GLU A 179 -37.09 15.11 13.99
CA GLU A 179 -35.99 16.03 14.23
C GLU A 179 -34.95 15.43 15.18
N VAL A 180 -33.70 15.33 14.71
CA VAL A 180 -32.54 15.13 15.58
C VAL A 180 -32.04 16.52 15.95
N LYS A 181 -32.21 16.87 17.23
CA LYS A 181 -31.69 18.09 17.83
C LYS A 181 -30.17 18.16 17.65
N ASP A 182 -29.72 19.36 17.31
CA ASP A 182 -28.33 19.77 17.23
C ASP A 182 -27.52 19.27 18.43
N VAL A 183 -26.57 18.37 18.17
CA VAL A 183 -25.43 18.19 19.06
C VAL A 183 -24.39 19.19 18.59
N GLU A 184 -24.29 20.31 19.31
CA GLU A 184 -23.17 21.24 19.20
C GLU A 184 -21.87 20.45 19.32
N ILE A 185 -21.18 20.29 18.18
CA ILE A 185 -19.78 19.89 18.17
C ILE A 185 -19.02 21.08 18.72
N THR A 186 -18.82 21.10 20.04
CA THR A 186 -17.81 21.96 20.65
C THR A 186 -16.45 21.59 20.06
N THR A 187 -16.03 22.36 19.07
CA THR A 187 -14.65 22.41 18.59
C THR A 187 -13.76 22.78 19.78
N LYS A 188 -13.16 21.78 20.42
CA LYS A 188 -11.93 22.00 21.20
C LYS A 188 -10.91 22.54 20.21
N ALA A 189 -10.62 23.84 20.29
CA ALA A 189 -9.49 24.42 19.60
C ALA A 189 -8.24 23.65 20.04
N GLU A 190 -7.55 23.05 19.08
CA GLU A 190 -6.23 22.45 19.31
C GLU A 190 -5.30 23.53 19.86
N PRO A 191 -4.51 23.24 20.90
CA PRO A 191 -3.55 24.20 21.42
C PRO A 191 -2.59 24.59 20.29
N LEU A 192 -2.38 25.90 20.11
CA LEU A 192 -1.43 26.42 19.14
C LEU A 192 -0.05 25.80 19.39
N PRO A 193 0.66 25.38 18.34
CA PRO A 193 2.02 24.86 18.49
C PRO A 193 2.93 25.92 19.12
N SER A 194 3.81 25.48 20.03
CA SER A 194 4.83 26.33 20.66
C SER A 194 6.22 26.00 20.16
N GLU A 195 7.15 26.94 20.35
CA GLU A 195 8.58 26.69 20.13
C GLU A 195 9.08 25.57 21.06
N GLN A 196 9.97 24.72 20.54
CA GLN A 196 10.52 23.59 21.26
C GLN A 196 12.00 23.42 20.93
N HIS A 197 12.80 23.17 21.96
CA HIS A 197 14.23 22.88 21.83
C HIS A 197 14.54 21.66 22.69
N PHE A 198 14.90 20.56 22.05
CA PHE A 198 15.18 19.32 22.76
C PHE A 198 16.27 18.51 22.07
N THR A 199 16.81 17.54 22.80
CA THR A 199 17.78 16.57 22.29
C THR A 199 17.12 15.21 22.25
N ILE A 200 17.18 14.55 21.10
CA ILE A 200 16.91 13.12 20.96
C ILE A 200 18.23 12.43 21.33
N TYR A 201 18.22 11.62 22.39
CA TYR A 201 19.40 10.92 22.85
C TYR A 201 19.63 9.63 22.05
N TYR A 202 20.86 9.13 22.11
CA TYR A 202 21.20 7.88 21.44
C TYR A 202 20.36 6.71 21.97
N GLY A 203 19.62 6.05 21.08
CA GLY A 203 18.78 4.90 21.41
C GLY A 203 17.32 5.24 21.71
N ASP A 204 16.97 6.54 21.75
CA ASP A 204 15.59 6.97 21.98
C ASP A 204 14.64 6.47 20.90
N THR A 205 13.39 6.28 21.29
CA THR A 205 12.28 5.85 20.42
C THR A 205 11.11 6.82 20.60
N GLY A 206 10.10 6.74 19.74
CA GLY A 206 8.92 7.61 19.79
C GLY A 206 9.01 8.86 18.90
N HIS A 207 10.10 9.01 18.15
CA HIS A 207 10.30 10.16 17.27
C HIS A 207 10.09 9.76 15.81
N SER A 208 8.88 10.00 15.29
CA SER A 208 8.57 9.91 13.85
C SER A 208 8.57 11.30 13.22
N TYR A 209 8.70 11.38 11.88
CA TYR A 209 8.52 12.67 11.19
C TYR A 209 7.16 13.28 11.49
N GLU A 210 6.09 12.48 11.48
CA GLU A 210 4.74 12.90 11.83
C GLU A 210 4.66 13.53 13.21
N SER A 211 5.18 12.88 14.25
CA SER A 211 5.19 13.44 15.60
C SER A 211 6.00 14.74 15.72
N LEU A 212 7.01 14.93 14.87
CA LEU A 212 7.87 16.11 14.89
C LEU A 212 7.27 17.31 14.15
N ILE A 213 6.60 17.07 13.02
CA ILE A 213 6.18 18.16 12.12
C ILE A 213 4.67 18.38 12.09
N ALA A 214 3.85 17.34 12.30
CA ALA A 214 2.40 17.43 12.09
C ALA A 214 1.74 18.57 12.90
N PRO A 215 2.09 18.81 14.18
CA PRO A 215 1.53 19.93 14.94
C PRO A 215 1.79 21.32 14.32
N TYR A 216 2.85 21.44 13.51
CA TYR A 216 3.32 22.69 12.91
C TYR A 216 2.84 22.89 11.47
N LEU A 217 2.22 21.88 10.85
CA LEU A 217 1.72 21.93 9.47
C LEU A 217 0.32 22.53 9.33
N ASN A 218 -0.39 22.82 10.44
CA ASN A 218 -1.75 23.36 10.36
C ASN A 218 -1.76 24.70 9.61
N GLY A 219 -2.59 24.80 8.57
CA GLY A 219 -2.70 25.96 7.70
C GLY A 219 -1.55 26.16 6.70
N ALA A 220 -0.55 25.29 6.69
CA ALA A 220 0.57 25.35 5.75
C ALA A 220 0.13 24.94 4.34
N LYS A 221 0.66 25.59 3.30
CA LYS A 221 0.43 25.24 1.89
C LYS A 221 1.69 24.71 1.21
N ALA A 222 2.86 25.10 1.72
CA ALA A 222 4.15 24.68 1.18
C ALA A 222 5.15 24.34 2.28
N VAL A 223 5.98 23.33 2.01
CA VAL A 223 7.08 22.91 2.87
C VAL A 223 8.36 22.87 2.04
N GLU A 224 9.42 23.46 2.54
CA GLU A 224 10.74 23.48 1.92
C GLU A 224 11.73 22.76 2.84
N ILE A 225 12.50 21.83 2.27
CA ILE A 225 13.42 20.96 3.00
C ILE A 225 14.81 21.15 2.41
N GLU A 226 15.71 21.65 3.23
CA GLU A 226 17.14 21.67 2.96
C GLU A 226 17.79 20.49 3.68
N ASP A 227 18.27 19.50 2.92
CA ASP A 227 19.05 18.39 3.46
C ASP A 227 20.12 17.92 2.44
N PRO A 228 21.41 18.16 2.70
CA PRO A 228 22.49 17.77 1.77
C PRO A 228 22.72 16.26 1.68
N TYR A 229 22.03 15.44 2.48
CA TYR A 229 22.28 14.00 2.58
C TYR A 229 21.11 13.15 2.08
N ILE A 230 20.36 13.56 1.05
CA ILE A 230 19.33 12.70 0.44
C ILE A 230 19.93 11.96 -0.76
N ARG A 231 20.78 10.96 -0.49
CA ARG A 231 21.61 10.30 -1.52
C ARG A 231 21.48 8.78 -1.54
N ALA A 232 21.66 8.15 -0.38
CA ALA A 232 21.56 6.70 -0.21
C ALA A 232 20.10 6.23 -0.20
N THR A 233 19.87 4.96 -0.51
CA THR A 233 18.52 4.37 -0.58
C THR A 233 17.72 4.56 0.70
N HIS A 234 18.35 4.43 1.88
CA HIS A 234 17.66 4.65 3.16
C HIS A 234 17.31 6.13 3.39
N GLN A 235 18.11 7.07 2.87
CA GLN A 235 17.87 8.51 2.96
C GLN A 235 16.70 8.92 2.06
N VAL A 236 16.62 8.34 0.86
CA VAL A 236 15.45 8.50 -0.01
C VAL A 236 14.20 7.92 0.68
N HIS A 237 14.28 6.74 1.30
CA HIS A 237 13.14 6.20 2.06
C HIS A 237 12.74 7.09 3.26
N ASN A 238 13.70 7.69 3.95
CA ASN A 238 13.44 8.67 5.00
C ASN A 238 12.68 9.88 4.45
N PHE A 239 13.09 10.41 3.30
CA PHE A 239 12.38 11.50 2.62
C PHE A 239 10.96 11.09 2.16
N VAL A 240 10.77 9.87 1.65
CA VAL A 240 9.44 9.34 1.32
C VAL A 240 8.54 9.34 2.56
N ARG A 241 9.03 8.83 3.70
CA ARG A 241 8.27 8.79 4.96
C ARG A 241 7.97 10.19 5.51
N PHE A 242 8.87 11.14 5.29
CA PHE A 242 8.60 12.55 5.58
C PHE A 242 7.45 13.07 4.72
N CYS A 243 7.46 12.81 3.41
CA CYS A 243 6.36 13.21 2.52
C CYS A 243 5.03 12.55 2.93
N GLU A 244 5.04 11.27 3.32
CA GLU A 244 3.86 10.57 3.86
C GLU A 244 3.30 11.25 5.12
N ALA A 245 4.17 11.78 6.00
CA ALA A 245 3.74 12.56 7.16
C ALA A 245 3.10 13.90 6.75
N VAL A 246 3.63 14.56 5.71
CA VAL A 246 3.06 15.81 5.17
C VAL A 246 1.70 15.57 4.49
N ILE A 247 1.53 14.47 3.75
CA ILE A 247 0.28 14.10 3.05
C ILE A 247 -0.90 13.98 4.03
N LYS A 248 -0.66 13.56 5.27
CA LYS A 248 -1.71 13.46 6.30
C LYS A 248 -2.33 14.82 6.64
N THR A 249 -1.65 15.92 6.32
CA THR A 249 -2.17 17.28 6.44
C THR A 249 -2.67 17.76 5.07
N PRO A 250 -4.00 17.86 4.84
CA PRO A 250 -4.57 18.07 3.50
C PRO A 250 -4.35 19.48 2.91
N THR A 251 -3.74 20.40 3.65
CA THR A 251 -3.54 21.79 3.21
C THR A 251 -2.28 21.99 2.38
N VAL A 252 -1.27 21.13 2.54
CA VAL A 252 0.01 21.26 1.84
C VAL A 252 -0.12 20.72 0.42
N ARG A 253 0.22 21.55 -0.57
CA ARG A 253 0.17 21.21 -2.00
C ARG A 253 1.52 21.29 -2.69
N LYS A 254 2.55 21.80 -2.02
CA LYS A 254 3.89 21.95 -2.60
C LYS A 254 4.96 21.53 -1.61
N ILE A 255 5.89 20.71 -2.07
CA ILE A 255 7.10 20.31 -1.35
C ILE A 255 8.29 20.74 -2.20
N VAL A 256 9.26 21.42 -1.61
CA VAL A 256 10.53 21.78 -2.26
C VAL A 256 11.65 21.04 -1.54
N LEU A 257 12.38 20.19 -2.24
CA LEU A 257 13.58 19.55 -1.72
C LEU A 257 14.80 20.24 -2.32
N ILE A 258 15.67 20.78 -1.47
CA ILE A 258 16.99 21.27 -1.82
C ILE A 258 18.01 20.27 -1.25
N THR A 259 18.79 19.65 -2.13
CA THR A 259 19.81 18.67 -1.73
C THR A 259 21.11 18.88 -2.50
N SER A 260 22.14 18.12 -2.16
CA SER A 260 23.45 18.19 -2.82
C SER A 260 23.93 16.81 -3.27
N TYR A 261 24.84 16.80 -4.24
CA TYR A 261 25.50 15.59 -4.72
C TYR A 261 26.99 15.67 -4.42
N ASP A 262 27.60 14.51 -4.15
CA ASP A 262 29.06 14.37 -4.16
C ASP A 262 29.52 13.61 -5.40
N ASN A 263 30.84 13.54 -5.60
CA ASN A 263 31.43 12.86 -6.75
C ASN A 263 31.16 11.34 -6.77
N ASP A 264 30.78 10.76 -5.63
CA ASP A 264 30.52 9.31 -5.48
C ASP A 264 29.02 8.98 -5.64
N THR A 265 28.16 9.98 -5.80
CA THR A 265 26.72 9.81 -5.94
C THR A 265 26.39 9.35 -7.36
N ASP A 266 25.67 8.23 -7.48
CA ASP A 266 25.01 7.84 -8.74
C ASP A 266 23.81 8.76 -8.99
N VAL A 267 24.08 9.90 -9.63
CA VAL A 267 23.11 10.97 -9.91
C VAL A 267 21.96 10.43 -10.77
N GLN A 268 22.24 9.51 -11.69
CA GLN A 268 21.21 8.95 -12.56
C GLN A 268 20.23 8.09 -11.74
N ALA A 269 20.72 7.13 -10.96
CA ALA A 269 19.86 6.28 -10.15
C ALA A 269 19.09 7.08 -9.08
N LEU A 270 19.70 8.12 -8.51
CA LEU A 270 19.04 9.01 -7.55
C LEU A 270 17.93 9.84 -8.23
N SER A 271 18.22 10.42 -9.40
CA SER A 271 17.25 11.17 -10.19
C SER A 271 16.04 10.31 -10.59
N GLU A 272 16.26 9.05 -10.98
CA GLU A 272 15.18 8.10 -11.29
C GLU A 272 14.27 7.86 -10.07
N ARG A 273 14.84 7.58 -8.89
CA ARG A 273 14.07 7.36 -7.65
C ARG A 273 13.28 8.60 -7.22
N LEU A 274 13.92 9.77 -7.28
CA LEU A 274 13.27 11.03 -6.92
C LEU A 274 12.19 11.44 -7.92
N SER A 275 12.38 11.12 -9.20
CA SER A 275 11.36 11.31 -10.24
C SER A 275 10.15 10.40 -10.04
N GLU A 276 10.37 9.15 -9.62
CA GLU A 276 9.29 8.23 -9.24
C GLU A 276 8.48 8.78 -8.05
N LEU A 277 9.17 9.29 -7.01
CA LEU A 277 8.52 9.94 -5.88
C LEU A 277 7.74 11.19 -6.31
N LYS A 278 8.33 12.04 -7.17
CA LYS A 278 7.66 13.23 -7.71
C LYS A 278 6.37 12.87 -8.43
N GLN A 279 6.38 11.84 -9.27
CA GLN A 279 5.17 11.37 -9.95
C GLN A 279 4.14 10.83 -8.95
N SER A 280 4.57 10.05 -7.95
CA SER A 280 3.68 9.52 -6.92
C SER A 280 3.03 10.61 -6.05
N LEU A 281 3.72 11.73 -5.82
CA LEU A 281 3.18 12.88 -5.10
C LEU A 281 2.19 13.67 -5.96
N LEU A 282 2.44 13.79 -7.26
CA LEU A 282 1.51 14.43 -8.20
C LEU A 282 0.18 13.66 -8.26
N ASP A 283 0.19 12.33 -8.17
CA ASP A 283 -1.02 11.51 -8.14
C ASP A 283 -1.92 11.79 -6.91
N VAL A 284 -1.38 12.43 -5.86
CA VAL A 284 -2.13 12.89 -4.67
C VAL A 284 -2.22 14.42 -4.58
N ASP A 285 -2.11 15.11 -5.72
CA ASP A 285 -2.21 16.58 -5.84
C ASP A 285 -1.14 17.39 -5.08
N ILE A 286 0.05 16.81 -4.88
CA ILE A 286 1.20 17.49 -4.28
C ILE A 286 2.33 17.65 -5.31
N GLU A 287 2.73 18.88 -5.57
CA GLU A 287 3.88 19.18 -6.42
C GLU A 287 5.19 19.03 -5.65
N LEU A 288 6.09 18.15 -6.11
CA LEU A 288 7.47 18.07 -5.62
C LEU A 288 8.42 18.80 -6.59
N ASP A 289 9.04 19.87 -6.11
CA ASP A 289 10.16 20.55 -6.77
C ASP A 289 11.48 20.10 -6.15
N ILE A 290 12.49 19.85 -6.99
CA ILE A 290 13.78 19.32 -6.56
C ILE A 290 14.87 20.23 -7.11
N GLN A 291 15.64 20.80 -6.21
CA GLN A 291 16.71 21.75 -6.50
C GLN A 291 18.03 21.20 -5.96
N ILE A 292 19.10 21.45 -6.70
CA ILE A 292 20.43 20.98 -6.35
C ILE A 292 21.28 22.19 -5.99
N ASN A 293 21.84 22.17 -4.78
CA ASN A 293 22.76 23.21 -4.31
C ASN A 293 24.01 22.56 -3.70
N GLU A 294 25.13 22.62 -4.42
CA GLU A 294 26.39 22.01 -4.00
C GLU A 294 27.02 22.67 -2.77
N HIS A 295 26.68 23.93 -2.50
CA HIS A 295 27.29 24.73 -1.42
C HIS A 295 26.46 24.74 -0.13
N MET A 296 25.43 23.92 -0.03
CA MET A 296 24.57 23.86 1.16
C MET A 296 25.12 22.90 2.22
N HIS A 297 25.04 23.33 3.47
CA HIS A 297 25.41 22.53 4.64
C HIS A 297 24.33 22.49 5.72
N ASP A 298 23.39 23.44 5.66
CA ASP A 298 22.33 23.58 6.65
C ASP A 298 21.27 22.50 6.45
N ARG A 299 20.73 22.03 7.58
CA ARG A 299 19.64 21.06 7.65
C ARG A 299 18.44 21.77 8.27
N GLU A 300 17.51 22.20 7.42
CA GLU A 300 16.42 23.06 7.82
C GLU A 300 15.15 22.67 7.06
N ILE A 301 14.02 22.57 7.77
CA ILE A 301 12.69 22.44 7.19
C ILE A 301 11.97 23.75 7.46
N ARG A 302 11.57 24.44 6.39
CA ARG A 302 10.80 25.69 6.45
C ARG A 302 9.36 25.42 6.04
N ILE A 303 8.43 25.95 6.81
CA ILE A 303 7.00 25.86 6.56
C ILE A 303 6.49 27.27 6.26
N ASP A 304 5.65 27.41 5.23
CA ASP A 304 5.19 28.72 4.75
C ASP A 304 4.30 29.51 5.74
N ASN A 305 3.87 28.87 6.83
CA ASN A 305 3.17 29.49 7.96
C ASN A 305 4.12 30.11 9.01
N GLY A 306 5.43 30.16 8.73
CA GLY A 306 6.47 30.82 9.53
C GLY A 306 7.25 29.88 10.46
N TRP A 307 6.83 28.61 10.59
CA TRP A 307 7.55 27.63 11.40
C TRP A 307 8.80 27.11 10.70
N THR A 308 9.86 26.93 11.48
CA THR A 308 11.13 26.37 11.05
C THR A 308 11.55 25.25 11.98
N VAL A 309 11.94 24.10 11.43
CA VAL A 309 12.44 22.93 12.17
C VAL A 309 13.86 22.64 11.73
N LYS A 310 14.83 22.75 12.65
CA LYS A 310 16.22 22.35 12.43
C LYS A 310 16.49 21.04 13.16
N ILE A 311 16.98 20.05 12.41
CA ILE A 311 17.40 18.76 12.96
C ILE A 311 18.89 18.62 12.70
N GLY A 312 19.68 18.47 13.77
CA GLY A 312 21.14 18.47 13.66
C GLY A 312 21.69 17.43 12.69
N ARG A 313 20.99 16.32 12.44
CA ARG A 313 21.35 15.27 11.47
C ARG A 313 20.52 15.27 10.18
N GLY A 314 19.60 16.22 10.02
CA GLY A 314 18.64 16.24 8.92
C GLY A 314 17.60 15.14 9.10
N LEU A 315 17.12 14.57 7.99
CA LEU A 315 16.17 13.46 8.02
C LEU A 315 16.82 12.12 8.39
N ASP A 316 18.16 11.99 8.34
CA ASP A 316 18.89 10.73 8.59
C ASP A 316 19.37 10.57 10.05
N PHE A 317 18.42 10.67 11.00
CA PHE A 317 18.69 10.52 12.44
C PHE A 317 18.26 9.15 13.01
N TYR A 318 17.85 8.18 12.20
CA TYR A 318 17.50 6.84 12.68
C TYR A 318 18.70 5.91 12.71
N GLN A 319 18.75 5.01 13.69
CA GLN A 319 19.69 3.90 13.67
C GLN A 319 19.29 2.87 12.61
N LYS A 320 20.28 2.14 12.10
CA LYS A 320 20.04 0.94 11.30
C LYS A 320 19.27 -0.07 12.16
N PRO A 321 18.20 -0.70 11.65
CA PRO A 321 17.49 -1.72 12.43
C PRO A 321 18.40 -2.93 12.64
N ASP A 322 18.28 -3.57 13.81
CA ASP A 322 19.06 -4.77 14.18
C ASP A 322 18.82 -5.94 13.19
N SER A 323 17.60 -6.01 12.65
CA SER A 323 17.20 -6.96 11.61
C SER A 323 16.15 -6.31 10.72
N TRP A 324 16.13 -6.65 9.44
CA TRP A 324 15.10 -6.20 8.49
C TRP A 324 13.67 -6.62 8.89
N PHE A 325 13.53 -7.63 9.75
CA PHE A 325 12.26 -8.11 10.29
C PHE A 325 12.08 -7.77 11.78
N GLY A 326 12.97 -6.96 12.35
CA GLY A 326 12.88 -6.52 13.74
C GLY A 326 11.80 -5.46 13.94
N ILE A 327 11.28 -5.37 15.16
CA ILE A 327 10.39 -4.28 15.59
C ILE A 327 11.12 -2.94 15.39
N GLY A 328 10.42 -1.94 14.85
CA GLY A 328 11.01 -0.67 14.44
C GLY A 328 11.51 -0.64 12.98
N SER A 329 11.51 -1.75 12.24
CA SER A 329 11.95 -1.74 10.82
C SER A 329 11.04 -0.90 9.92
N ASN A 330 9.73 -0.95 10.18
CA ASN A 330 8.72 -0.24 9.38
C ASN A 330 8.17 0.97 10.14
N ASP A 331 7.75 0.80 11.38
CA ASP A 331 7.26 1.89 12.22
C ASP A 331 8.43 2.66 12.85
N LEU A 332 8.54 3.95 12.52
CA LEU A 332 9.60 4.82 13.04
C LEU A 332 9.40 5.23 14.50
N LEU A 333 8.17 5.15 15.03
CA LEU A 333 7.94 5.37 16.46
C LEU A 333 8.66 4.31 17.31
N LEU A 334 8.86 3.12 16.75
CA LEU A 334 9.56 2.02 17.44
C LEU A 334 11.04 1.93 17.05
N ARG A 335 11.54 2.84 16.21
CA ARG A 335 12.93 2.83 15.74
C ARG A 335 13.82 3.63 16.69
N LYS A 336 14.95 3.03 17.09
CA LYS A 336 16.01 3.72 17.84
C LYS A 336 16.62 4.85 17.02
N CYS A 337 16.85 5.99 17.65
CA CYS A 337 17.41 7.18 17.03
C CYS A 337 18.91 7.34 17.33
N LEU A 338 19.63 7.98 16.42
CA LEU A 338 20.95 8.55 16.65
C LEU A 338 20.78 9.87 17.41
N GLU A 339 21.79 10.22 18.22
CA GLU A 339 21.74 11.46 18.98
C GLU A 339 21.67 12.68 18.05
N THR A 340 20.70 13.56 18.26
CA THR A 340 20.54 14.80 17.50
C THR A 340 19.77 15.86 18.28
N LYS A 341 20.03 17.13 17.97
CA LYS A 341 19.27 18.26 18.51
C LYS A 341 18.17 18.65 17.54
N VAL A 342 17.00 18.95 18.08
CA VAL A 342 15.83 19.43 17.34
C VAL A 342 15.45 20.80 17.89
N ASP A 343 15.47 21.80 17.02
CA ASP A 343 15.10 23.17 17.31
C ASP A 343 13.91 23.55 16.43
N ILE A 344 12.77 23.86 17.04
CA ILE A 344 11.53 24.25 16.37
C ILE A 344 11.16 25.66 16.85
N PHE A 345 11.11 26.60 15.93
CA PHE A 345 10.90 28.02 16.23
C PHE A 345 10.12 28.71 15.11
N GLN A 346 9.51 29.85 15.41
CA GLN A 346 8.81 30.67 14.43
C GLN A 346 9.69 31.87 14.05
N ARG A 347 9.85 32.14 12.75
CA ARG A 347 10.60 33.31 12.26
C ARG A 347 9.74 34.57 12.19
#